data_AF-A0AAW1BLC8-F1
#
_entry.id   AF-A0AAW1BLC8-F1
#
_cell.length_a   1.000
_cell.length_b   1.000
_cell.length_c   1.000
_cell.angle_alpha   90.00
_cell.angle_beta   90.00
_cell.angle_gamma   90.00
#
_symmetry.space_group_name_H-M   'P 1'
#
loop_
_entity.id
_entity.type
_entity.pdbx_description
1 polymer ?
#
loop_
_entity_poly.entity_id
_entity_poly.type
_entity_poly.pdbx_seq_one_letter_code
_entity_poly.pdbx_strand_id
1 'polypeptide(L)'
;MKSLLVAFLLAMLYTEKVHSLACYYCENEPSNWNCMSMKKCAETDKYCTTIKRVNRGRHGESDDYRISKQCTPSCEENFMDTGSSSVATKCCQFSFCNISGAASVKLSNMVLILGILGSFFYVFQSR
;
A
#
# COMPACT_ATOMS: atom_id res chain seq x y z
N MET A 1 10.15 35.24 2.72
CA MET A 1 10.41 33.87 3.23
C MET A 1 9.12 33.11 3.55
N LYS A 2 8.21 33.66 4.36
CA LYS A 2 6.93 33.00 4.70
C LYS A 2 5.97 32.83 3.50
N SER A 3 5.85 33.82 2.61
CA SER A 3 4.95 33.71 1.44
C SER A 3 5.46 32.73 0.37
N LEU A 4 6.77 32.52 0.26
CA LEU A 4 7.36 31.53 -0.65
C LEU A 4 7.02 30.10 -0.21
N LEU A 5 7.04 29.83 1.11
CA LEU A 5 6.63 28.55 1.69
C LEU A 5 5.15 28.26 1.47
N VAL A 6 4.29 29.27 1.66
CA VAL A 6 2.83 29.16 1.41
C VAL A 6 2.55 28.92 -0.08
N ALA A 7 3.24 29.63 -0.97
CA ALA A 7 3.13 29.43 -2.41
C ALA A 7 3.60 28.02 -2.84
N PHE A 8 4.66 27.49 -2.21
CA PHE A 8 5.16 26.14 -2.48
C PHE A 8 4.16 25.05 -2.03
N LEU A 9 3.56 25.21 -0.85
CA LEU A 9 2.54 24.29 -0.34
C LEU A 9 1.27 24.28 -1.21
N LEU A 10 0.86 25.46 -1.70
CA LEU A 10 -0.25 25.57 -2.65
C LEU A 10 0.10 24.90 -3.98
N ALA A 11 1.31 25.10 -4.52
CA ALA A 11 1.71 24.48 -5.78
C ALA A 11 1.68 22.93 -5.74
N MET A 12 2.03 22.33 -4.58
CA MET A 12 1.98 20.87 -4.39
C MET A 12 0.54 20.33 -4.28
N LEU A 13 -0.43 21.15 -3.86
CA LEU A 13 -1.85 20.79 -3.82
C LEU A 13 -2.52 20.81 -5.21
N TYR A 14 -1.95 21.52 -6.19
CA TYR A 14 -2.53 21.70 -7.53
C TYR A 14 -2.05 20.69 -8.58
N THR A 15 -1.15 19.75 -8.22
CA THR A 15 -0.71 18.72 -9.16
C THR A 15 -1.52 17.45 -8.99
N GLU A 16 -2.71 17.39 -9.59
CA GLU A 16 -3.31 16.09 -9.92
C GLU A 16 -2.50 15.46 -11.06
N LYS A 17 -1.36 14.86 -10.72
CA LYS A 17 -0.66 14.00 -11.66
C LYS A 17 -1.43 12.69 -11.75
N VAL A 18 -2.24 12.54 -12.81
CA VAL A 18 -2.75 11.22 -13.24
C VAL A 18 -1.56 10.43 -13.79
N HIS A 19 -0.68 9.97 -12.90
CA HIS A 19 0.31 8.98 -13.26
C HIS A 19 -0.37 7.62 -13.31
N SER A 20 -0.20 6.92 -14.42
CA SER A 20 -0.54 5.50 -14.52
C SER A 20 0.13 4.76 -13.36
N LEU A 21 -0.69 4.07 -12.57
CA LEU A 21 -0.28 3.35 -11.37
C LEU A 21 0.82 2.34 -11.72
N ALA A 22 1.80 2.16 -10.86
CA ALA A 22 2.78 1.08 -10.97
C ALA A 22 2.72 0.22 -9.72
N CYS A 23 2.68 -1.09 -9.85
CA CYS A 23 2.56 -2.02 -8.74
C CYS A 23 3.65 -3.09 -8.80
N TYR A 24 3.88 -3.78 -7.69
CA TYR A 24 4.53 -5.08 -7.75
C TYR A 24 3.57 -6.11 -8.34
N TYR A 25 4.11 -7.05 -9.10
CA TYR A 25 3.39 -8.08 -9.83
C TYR A 25 4.07 -9.44 -9.65
N CYS A 26 3.31 -10.47 -9.33
CA CYS A 26 3.76 -11.86 -9.33
C CYS A 26 2.56 -12.79 -9.21
N GLU A 27 2.76 -14.07 -9.47
CA GLU A 27 1.73 -15.09 -9.32
C GLU A 27 2.26 -16.28 -8.51
N ASN A 28 1.54 -16.62 -7.44
CA ASN A 28 1.78 -17.80 -6.60
C ASN A 28 3.22 -18.00 -6.08
N GLU A 29 3.93 -16.90 -5.75
CA GLU A 29 5.27 -16.95 -5.17
C GLU A 29 5.25 -17.42 -3.71
N PRO A 30 6.30 -18.11 -3.21
CA PRO A 30 6.35 -18.61 -1.85
C PRO A 30 6.73 -17.53 -0.82
N SER A 31 7.15 -16.34 -1.27
CA SER A 31 7.53 -15.25 -0.38
C SER A 31 7.32 -13.88 -1.01
N ASN A 32 7.22 -12.85 -0.17
CA ASN A 32 7.14 -11.47 -0.64
C ASN A 32 8.41 -11.03 -1.39
N TRP A 33 9.57 -11.57 -1.01
CA TRP A 33 10.86 -11.19 -1.60
C TRP A 33 10.96 -11.63 -3.06
N ASN A 34 10.42 -12.80 -3.39
CA ASN A 34 10.32 -13.28 -4.77
C ASN A 34 9.24 -12.52 -5.57
N CYS A 35 8.34 -11.82 -4.89
CA CYS A 35 7.20 -11.12 -5.47
C CYS A 35 7.44 -9.60 -5.60
N MET A 36 8.61 -9.22 -6.11
CA MET A 36 9.06 -7.83 -6.25
C MET A 36 9.24 -7.38 -7.70
N SER A 37 8.63 -8.06 -8.67
CA SER A 37 8.67 -7.59 -10.07
C SER A 37 7.80 -6.35 -10.25
N MET A 38 8.36 -5.28 -10.79
CA MET A 38 7.65 -4.02 -11.00
C MET A 38 6.88 -4.05 -12.32
N LYS A 39 5.62 -3.60 -12.31
CA LYS A 39 4.76 -3.53 -13.49
C LYS A 39 4.00 -2.21 -13.53
N LYS A 40 4.02 -1.56 -14.70
CA LYS A 40 3.13 -0.44 -14.99
C LYS A 40 1.72 -0.98 -15.26
N CYS A 41 0.73 -0.42 -14.58
CA CYS A 41 -0.66 -0.84 -14.68
C CYS A 41 -1.37 -0.17 -15.87
N ALA A 42 -2.51 -0.75 -16.29
CA ALA A 42 -3.35 -0.11 -17.30
C ALA A 42 -3.94 1.20 -16.75
N GLU A 43 -4.37 2.11 -17.62
CA GLU A 43 -5.02 3.37 -17.21
C GLU A 43 -6.33 3.13 -16.47
N THR A 44 -6.99 2.00 -16.74
CA THR A 44 -8.21 1.57 -16.06
C THR A 44 -7.95 1.00 -14.67
N ASP A 45 -6.71 0.57 -14.38
CA ASP A 45 -6.34 -0.03 -13.11
C ASP A 45 -6.13 1.05 -12.05
N LYS A 46 -6.89 0.96 -10.96
CA LYS A 46 -6.88 1.94 -9.87
C LYS A 46 -6.26 1.40 -8.59
N TYR A 47 -5.98 0.09 -8.55
CA TYR A 47 -5.54 -0.59 -7.34
C TYR A 47 -4.34 -1.50 -7.61
N CYS A 48 -3.39 -1.50 -6.67
CA CYS A 48 -2.51 -2.63 -6.46
C CYS A 48 -3.19 -3.60 -5.50
N THR A 49 -3.32 -4.84 -5.93
CA THR A 49 -3.90 -5.93 -5.13
C THR A 49 -2.80 -6.86 -4.64
N THR A 50 -2.87 -7.27 -3.39
CA THR A 50 -2.10 -8.40 -2.84
C THR A 50 -3.05 -9.47 -2.39
N ILE A 51 -2.88 -10.68 -2.92
CA ILE A 51 -3.62 -11.87 -2.52
C ILE A 51 -2.65 -12.80 -1.81
N LYS A 52 -3.03 -13.24 -0.62
CA LYS A 52 -2.31 -14.27 0.12
C LYS A 52 -3.18 -15.49 0.24
N ARG A 53 -2.56 -16.66 0.12
CA ARG A 53 -3.15 -17.95 0.44
C ARG A 53 -2.22 -18.66 1.41
N VAL A 54 -2.78 -19.22 2.46
CA VAL A 54 -2.05 -20.04 3.41
C VAL A 54 -2.81 -21.34 3.54
N ASN A 55 -2.19 -22.46 3.18
CA ASN A 55 -2.72 -23.78 3.48
C ASN A 55 -1.99 -24.30 4.72
N ARG A 56 -2.73 -24.67 5.76
CA ARG A 56 -2.12 -25.18 6.99
C ARG A 56 -1.59 -26.59 6.77
N GLY A 57 -0.34 -26.80 7.16
CA GLY A 57 0.28 -28.12 7.13
C GLY A 57 -0.41 -29.08 8.09
N ARG A 58 -0.35 -30.38 7.81
CA ARG A 58 -0.79 -31.40 8.78
C ARG A 58 0.35 -31.74 9.73
N HIS A 59 0.01 -32.04 10.99
CA HIS A 59 0.88 -32.57 12.05
C HIS A 59 2.38 -32.71 11.70
N GLY A 60 3.16 -31.65 11.96
CA GLY A 60 4.61 -31.61 11.72
C GLY A 60 5.04 -30.97 10.39
N GLU A 61 4.12 -30.72 9.47
CA GLU A 61 4.35 -30.03 8.21
C GLU A 61 4.21 -28.51 8.37
N SER A 62 5.04 -27.75 7.65
CA SER A 62 4.97 -26.29 7.60
C SER A 62 3.80 -25.81 6.75
N ASP A 63 3.23 -24.65 7.08
CA ASP A 63 2.20 -24.02 6.26
C ASP A 63 2.73 -23.66 4.87
N ASP A 64 1.92 -23.90 3.85
CA ASP A 64 2.19 -23.49 2.48
C ASP A 64 1.66 -22.06 2.26
N TYR A 65 2.58 -21.11 2.25
CA TYR A 65 2.30 -19.71 2.01
C TYR A 65 2.49 -19.35 0.53
N ARG A 66 1.48 -18.73 -0.08
CA ARG A 66 1.53 -18.21 -1.46
C ARG A 66 1.08 -16.76 -1.51
N ILE A 67 1.80 -15.95 -2.27
CA ILE A 67 1.48 -14.55 -2.53
C ILE A 67 1.32 -14.30 -4.03
N SER A 68 0.32 -13.51 -4.40
CA SER A 68 0.16 -12.97 -5.74
C SER A 68 -0.07 -11.47 -5.64
N LYS A 69 0.50 -10.72 -6.57
CA LYS A 69 0.34 -9.26 -6.63
C LYS A 69 -0.03 -8.86 -8.05
N GLN A 70 -0.96 -7.92 -8.18
CA GLN A 70 -1.47 -7.53 -9.50
C GLN A 70 -2.06 -6.11 -9.52
N CYS A 71 -2.21 -5.57 -10.72
CA CYS A 71 -2.99 -4.37 -10.98
C CYS A 71 -4.45 -4.76 -11.23
N THR A 72 -5.41 -4.02 -10.67
CA THR A 72 -6.84 -4.26 -10.91
C THR A 72 -7.63 -2.95 -11.03
N PRO A 73 -8.73 -2.93 -11.81
CA PRO A 73 -9.61 -1.77 -11.94
C PRO A 73 -10.48 -1.56 -10.69
N SER A 74 -10.82 -2.64 -10.01
CA SER A 74 -11.61 -2.68 -8.78
C SER A 74 -11.04 -3.72 -7.83
N CYS A 75 -11.06 -3.44 -6.53
CA CYS A 75 -10.50 -4.33 -5.52
C CYS A 75 -11.34 -4.28 -4.24
N GLU A 76 -11.75 -5.45 -3.75
CA GLU A 76 -12.47 -5.62 -2.49
C GLU A 76 -11.58 -6.36 -1.50
N GLU A 77 -11.34 -5.73 -0.34
CA GLU A 77 -10.58 -6.38 0.73
C GLU A 77 -11.42 -7.45 1.40
N ASN A 78 -10.87 -8.66 1.47
CA ASN A 78 -11.56 -9.81 2.03
C ASN A 78 -10.58 -10.66 2.83
N PHE A 79 -11.06 -11.29 3.90
CA PHE A 79 -10.32 -12.28 4.66
C PHE A 79 -11.23 -13.46 4.96
N MET A 80 -10.82 -14.65 4.53
CA MET A 80 -11.54 -15.89 4.74
C MET A 80 -10.58 -16.91 5.36
N ASP A 81 -11.00 -17.59 6.42
CA ASP A 81 -10.25 -18.66 7.06
C ASP A 81 -11.19 -19.86 7.30
N THR A 82 -10.85 -21.00 6.74
CA THR A 82 -11.59 -22.27 6.87
C THR A 82 -10.96 -23.21 7.89
N GLY A 83 -9.95 -22.75 8.63
CA GLY A 83 -9.17 -23.54 9.59
C GLY A 83 -8.07 -24.36 8.93
N SER A 84 -8.32 -24.95 7.76
CA SER A 84 -7.31 -25.63 6.94
C SER A 84 -6.62 -24.71 5.95
N SER A 85 -7.25 -23.62 5.57
CA SER A 85 -6.71 -22.65 4.63
C SER A 85 -7.23 -21.24 4.90
N SER A 86 -6.43 -20.23 4.64
CA SER A 86 -6.87 -18.84 4.67
C SER A 86 -6.52 -18.11 3.38
N VAL A 87 -7.37 -17.16 3.00
CA VAL A 87 -7.17 -16.26 1.87
C VAL A 87 -7.37 -14.83 2.33
N ALA A 88 -6.40 -13.96 2.04
CA ALA A 88 -6.46 -12.54 2.39
C ALA A 88 -6.19 -11.69 1.16
N THR A 89 -7.11 -10.78 0.84
CA THR A 89 -6.97 -9.79 -0.23
C THR A 89 -6.81 -8.40 0.37
N LYS A 90 -5.77 -7.67 -0.07
CA LYS A 90 -5.49 -6.30 0.32
C LYS A 90 -5.35 -5.38 -0.88
N CYS A 91 -5.83 -4.16 -0.73
CA CYS A 91 -5.97 -3.19 -1.82
C CYS A 91 -5.33 -1.86 -1.43
N CYS A 92 -4.64 -1.20 -2.37
CA CYS A 92 -4.10 0.15 -2.15
C CYS A 92 -3.98 0.92 -3.48
N GLN A 93 -3.94 2.26 -3.43
CA GLN A 93 -4.17 3.14 -4.60
C GLN A 93 -3.01 4.08 -4.91
N PHE A 94 -1.77 3.70 -4.59
CA PHE A 94 -0.58 4.49 -4.93
C PHE A 94 0.55 3.59 -5.42
N SER A 95 1.46 4.14 -6.23
CA SER A 95 2.48 3.32 -6.87
C SER A 95 3.35 2.59 -5.84
N PHE A 96 3.59 1.30 -6.09
CA PHE A 96 4.38 0.39 -5.26
C PHE A 96 3.85 0.19 -3.83
N CYS A 97 2.60 0.57 -3.56
CA CYS A 97 1.99 0.41 -2.23
C CYS A 97 1.93 -1.03 -1.73
N ASN A 98 1.90 -1.99 -2.65
CA ASN A 98 1.90 -3.42 -2.37
C ASN A 98 3.32 -4.00 -2.18
N ILE A 99 4.30 -3.19 -1.78
CA ILE A 99 5.67 -3.65 -1.50
C ILE A 99 5.71 -4.71 -0.39
N SER A 100 4.87 -4.55 0.62
CA SER A 100 4.79 -5.49 1.72
C SER A 100 3.72 -6.53 1.46
N GLY A 101 3.98 -7.75 1.91
CA GLY A 101 2.91 -8.72 2.10
C GLY A 101 2.09 -8.34 3.33
N ALA A 102 2.68 -7.78 4.39
CA ALA A 102 1.99 -7.56 5.66
C ALA A 102 0.75 -6.67 5.52
N ALA A 103 -0.24 -6.88 6.40
CA ALA A 103 -1.35 -5.95 6.50
C ALA A 103 -0.79 -4.57 6.89
N SER A 104 -0.88 -3.60 5.98
CA SER A 104 -0.46 -2.23 6.28
C SER A 104 -1.32 -1.67 7.39
N VAL A 105 -0.70 -1.05 8.39
CA VAL A 105 -1.42 -0.21 9.36
C VAL A 105 -1.85 1.06 8.64
N LYS A 106 -3.15 1.37 8.68
CA LYS A 106 -3.69 2.60 8.11
C LYS A 106 -3.31 3.75 9.04
N LEU A 107 -2.13 4.34 8.84
CA LEU A 107 -1.76 5.57 9.54
C LEU A 107 -2.71 6.69 9.08
N SER A 108 -3.38 7.33 10.03
CA SER A 108 -4.31 8.41 9.71
C SER A 108 -3.53 9.64 9.23
N ASN A 109 -3.85 10.11 8.02
CA ASN A 109 -3.28 11.34 7.46
C ASN A 109 -3.46 12.56 8.39
N MET A 110 -4.55 12.58 9.18
CA MET A 110 -4.81 13.65 10.15
C MET A 110 -3.73 13.71 11.24
N VAL A 111 -3.23 12.56 11.70
CA VAL A 111 -2.18 12.51 12.74
C VAL A 111 -0.86 13.05 12.20
N LEU A 112 -0.51 12.71 10.96
CA LEU A 112 0.68 13.24 10.30
C LEU A 112 0.57 14.75 10.09
N ILE A 113 -0.57 15.24 9.60
CA ILE A 113 -0.79 16.68 9.38
C ILE A 113 -0.73 17.45 10.69
N LEU A 114 -1.37 16.97 11.75
CA LEU A 114 -1.34 17.60 13.08
C LEU A 114 0.06 17.60 13.68
N GLY A 115 0.81 16.51 13.53
CA GLY A 115 2.21 16.44 13.98
C GLY A 115 3.09 17.48 13.29
N ILE A 116 2.98 17.58 11.96
CA ILE A 116 3.72 18.55 11.16
C ILE A 116 3.33 19.99 11.56
N LEU A 117 2.03 20.29 11.66
CA LEU A 117 1.54 21.61 12.08
C LEU A 117 2.03 21.98 13.48
N GLY A 118 1.93 21.07 14.46
CA GLY A 118 2.40 21.29 15.82
C GLY A 118 3.90 21.60 15.88
N SER A 119 4.72 20.86 15.13
CA SER A 119 6.16 21.14 15.03
C SER A 119 6.44 22.51 14.42
N PHE A 120 5.71 22.90 13.36
CA PHE A 120 5.85 24.23 12.77
C PHE A 120 5.44 25.35 13.75
N PHE A 121 4.32 25.21 14.45
CA PHE A 121 3.89 26.19 15.46
C PHE A 121 4.94 26.34 16.56
N TYR A 122 5.48 25.23 17.07
CA TYR A 122 6.53 25.25 18.09
C TYR A 122 7.79 26.00 17.63
N VAL A 123 8.29 25.71 16.42
CA VAL A 123 9.50 26.35 15.87
C VAL A 123 9.27 27.83 15.56
N PHE A 124 8.09 28.22 15.06
CA PHE A 124 7.79 29.60 14.70
C PHE A 124 7.33 30.48 15.88
N GLN A 125 6.85 29.90 16.97
CA GLN A 125 6.50 30.63 18.20
C GLN A 125 7.68 30.75 19.18
N SER A 126 8.73 29.93 19.00
CA SER A 126 10.01 30.03 19.72
C SER A 126 10.94 31.14 19.18
N ARG A 127 10.50 31.97 18.24
CA ARG A 127 11.23 33.15 17.74
C ARG A 127 10.47 34.44 18.01
#